data_AF-A0A1Q4E2J6-F1
#
_entry.id   AF-A0A1Q4E2J6-F1
#
_cell.length_a   1.000
_cell.length_b   1.000
_cell.length_c   1.000
_cell.angle_alpha   90.00
_cell.angle_beta   90.00
_cell.angle_gamma   90.00
#
_symmetry.space_group_name_H-M   'P 1'
#
loop_
_entity.id
_entity.type
_entity.pdbx_description
1 polymer ?
#
loop_
_entity_poly.entity_id
_entity_poly.type
_entity_poly.pdbx_seq_one_letter_code
_entity_poly.pdbx_strand_id
1 'polypeptide(L)'
;MRVVTLAGEDDFEGWRDAARGLARAGVPASEILWQIGKAPTDLFAGETALPPAAPGALKVPRAFVDLARSAILHRDRERFALLYALLAGDPRRIADPADPRVRRIEAMAREVRRDIHKMRAFVRFREVGDALPFPGTGEPNTRYVAWFEPAHHIVRANARFFVERFANMRWSILTPALSLHWDGETLREGPGAARADAPGEDPVEDIWKTYYAAIFNPARLKTGAMLREMPRRYWRNMPETALVRELVATARQRETAMVATAGAGPGGNAEAAWQALRDEAAHCTRCDLHRHATRTVFGEGPADARMMLVGEQPGDQEDLAGRPFVGPAGAVLDHAMAAAGIDRDTVYLTNAVKHFKFERRGKRRIHARPDAGEIQACRWWYEQERSLVKPEMTVALGATAARQLLGKAGTIAAMRGRPIALPEGGLGWVTIHPGYLLRLPDRAKAEDEFAAFVEDLAEAAKLLA
;
A
#
# COMPACT_ATOMS: atom_id res chain seq x y z
N MET A 1 -45.01 5.20 -12.08
CA MET A 1 -43.57 5.25 -11.76
C MET A 1 -42.89 4.24 -12.68
N ARG A 2 -41.86 4.61 -13.41
CA ARG A 2 -41.15 3.74 -14.37
C ARG A 2 -40.11 2.93 -13.63
N VAL A 3 -40.08 1.62 -13.85
CA VAL A 3 -39.13 0.72 -13.20
C VAL A 3 -37.97 0.44 -14.13
N VAL A 4 -36.74 0.66 -13.66
CA VAL A 4 -35.50 0.33 -14.36
C VAL A 4 -34.80 -0.79 -13.62
N THR A 5 -34.59 -1.91 -14.31
CA THR A 5 -33.95 -3.11 -13.76
C THR A 5 -32.49 -3.18 -14.18
N LEU A 6 -31.58 -3.19 -13.22
CA LEU A 6 -30.14 -3.39 -13.40
C LEU A 6 -29.76 -4.86 -13.19
N ALA A 7 -28.71 -5.31 -13.88
CA ALA A 7 -28.26 -6.70 -13.82
C ALA A 7 -27.56 -7.04 -12.48
N GLY A 8 -26.97 -6.05 -11.82
CA GLY A 8 -26.25 -6.21 -10.56
C GLY A 8 -26.06 -4.90 -9.81
N GLU A 9 -25.56 -5.00 -8.58
CA GLU A 9 -25.32 -3.85 -7.70
C GLU A 9 -24.22 -2.91 -8.22
N ASP A 10 -23.32 -3.40 -9.07
CA ASP A 10 -22.20 -2.67 -9.65
C ASP A 10 -22.36 -2.40 -11.17
N ASP A 11 -23.57 -2.57 -11.70
CA ASP A 11 -23.88 -2.46 -13.13
C ASP A 11 -23.90 -0.99 -13.64
N PHE A 12 -22.70 -0.43 -13.83
CA PHE A 12 -22.52 0.91 -14.37
C PHE A 12 -23.02 1.05 -15.82
N GLU A 13 -22.80 0.03 -16.66
CA GLU A 13 -23.12 0.09 -18.08
C GLU A 13 -24.65 0.06 -18.29
N GLY A 14 -25.37 -0.84 -17.59
CA GLY A 14 -26.82 -0.89 -17.59
C GLY A 14 -27.45 0.40 -17.05
N TRP A 15 -26.90 0.94 -15.95
CA TRP A 15 -27.34 2.24 -15.45
C TRP A 15 -27.11 3.36 -16.47
N ARG A 16 -25.91 3.43 -17.08
CA ARG A 16 -25.55 4.47 -18.05
C ARG A 16 -26.50 4.46 -19.24
N ASP A 17 -26.80 3.29 -19.78
CA ASP A 17 -27.61 3.16 -20.99
C ASP A 17 -29.08 3.51 -20.71
N ALA A 18 -29.63 3.07 -19.57
CA ALA A 18 -30.96 3.47 -19.11
C ALA A 18 -31.05 4.97 -18.79
N ALA A 19 -30.08 5.50 -18.04
CA ALA A 19 -30.00 6.91 -17.66
C ALA A 19 -29.93 7.82 -18.90
N ARG A 20 -29.16 7.43 -19.91
CA ARG A 20 -29.08 8.15 -21.19
C ARG A 20 -30.43 8.20 -21.90
N GLY A 21 -31.15 7.08 -21.98
CA GLY A 21 -32.48 7.02 -22.60
C GLY A 21 -33.50 7.90 -21.87
N LEU A 22 -33.55 7.78 -20.54
CA LEU A 22 -34.48 8.52 -19.68
C LEU A 22 -34.21 10.03 -19.69
N ALA A 23 -32.94 10.43 -19.59
CA ALA A 23 -32.57 11.85 -19.63
C ALA A 23 -32.93 12.49 -20.98
N ARG A 24 -32.79 11.76 -22.10
CA ARG A 24 -33.21 12.25 -23.42
C ARG A 24 -34.72 12.36 -23.57
N ALA A 25 -35.46 11.45 -22.95
CA ALA A 25 -36.92 11.50 -22.92
C ALA A 25 -37.46 12.52 -21.90
N GLY A 26 -36.60 13.28 -21.22
CA GLY A 26 -36.99 14.31 -20.26
C GLY A 26 -37.71 13.76 -19.03
N VAL A 27 -37.49 12.48 -18.69
CA VAL A 27 -38.18 11.84 -17.57
C VAL A 27 -37.67 12.42 -16.24
N PRO A 28 -38.54 12.94 -15.37
CA PRO A 28 -38.12 13.42 -14.05
C PRO A 28 -37.57 12.29 -13.19
N ALA A 29 -36.52 12.56 -12.41
CA ALA A 29 -35.92 11.58 -11.50
C ALA A 29 -36.93 11.01 -10.47
N SER A 30 -37.94 11.79 -10.08
CA SER A 30 -39.02 11.38 -9.18
C SER A 30 -39.95 10.32 -9.76
N GLU A 31 -39.94 10.13 -11.09
CA GLU A 31 -40.79 9.15 -11.77
C GLU A 31 -40.09 7.82 -11.99
N ILE A 32 -38.86 7.63 -11.50
CA ILE A 32 -38.03 6.45 -11.78
C ILE A 32 -37.75 5.67 -10.51
N LEU A 33 -38.04 4.38 -10.55
CA LEU A 33 -37.63 3.40 -9.55
C LEU A 33 -36.46 2.57 -10.11
N TRP A 34 -35.31 2.63 -9.44
CA TRP A 34 -34.16 1.79 -9.77
C TRP A 34 -34.22 0.51 -8.94
N GLN A 35 -34.21 -0.64 -9.60
CA GLN A 35 -34.19 -1.96 -8.96
C GLN A 35 -33.08 -2.85 -9.53
N ILE A 36 -32.73 -3.88 -8.78
CA ILE A 36 -31.66 -4.82 -9.13
C ILE A 36 -32.26 -6.20 -9.21
N GLY A 37 -32.05 -6.89 -10.33
CA GLY A 37 -32.66 -8.19 -10.58
C GLY A 37 -34.17 -8.12 -10.79
N LYS A 38 -34.79 -9.30 -10.98
CA LYS A 38 -36.19 -9.43 -11.44
C LYS A 38 -37.25 -9.40 -10.34
N ALA A 39 -36.87 -9.31 -9.07
CA ALA A 39 -37.82 -9.32 -7.96
C ALA A 39 -38.42 -7.91 -7.78
N PRO A 40 -39.75 -7.73 -7.86
CA PRO A 40 -40.37 -6.42 -7.70
C PRO A 40 -40.12 -5.91 -6.29
N THR A 41 -39.53 -4.70 -6.20
CA THR A 41 -39.21 -4.09 -4.91
C THR A 41 -40.43 -3.40 -4.27
N ASP A 42 -41.48 -3.12 -5.06
CA ASP A 42 -42.68 -2.41 -4.62
C ASP A 42 -43.94 -3.06 -5.21
N LEU A 43 -44.91 -3.39 -4.34
CA LEU A 43 -46.18 -4.04 -4.68
C LEU A 43 -47.13 -3.10 -5.46
N PHE A 44 -46.86 -1.80 -5.47
CA PHE A 44 -47.72 -0.76 -6.07
C PHE A 44 -47.13 -0.10 -7.32
N ALA A 45 -45.99 -0.59 -7.82
CA ALA A 45 -45.35 -0.03 -9.01
C ALA A 45 -46.11 -0.44 -10.28
N GLY A 46 -47.01 0.42 -10.77
CA GLY A 46 -47.62 0.26 -12.09
C GLY A 46 -46.55 0.30 -13.19
N GLU A 47 -46.50 -0.74 -14.04
CA GLU A 47 -45.57 -0.90 -15.16
C GLU A 47 -45.80 0.17 -16.23
N THR A 48 -45.29 1.38 -16.00
CA THR A 48 -45.21 2.39 -17.06
C THR A 48 -44.03 2.02 -17.96
N ALA A 49 -44.31 1.71 -19.23
CA ALA A 49 -43.27 1.36 -20.20
C ALA A 49 -42.18 2.44 -20.31
N LEU A 50 -40.93 2.00 -20.46
CA LEU A 50 -39.80 2.90 -20.71
C LEU A 50 -40.00 3.58 -22.07
N PRO A 51 -39.77 4.91 -22.18
CA PRO A 51 -39.90 5.60 -23.45
C PRO A 51 -38.90 5.04 -24.49
N PRO A 52 -39.28 4.98 -25.77
CA PRO A 52 -38.37 4.57 -26.83
C PRO A 52 -37.14 5.49 -26.86
N ALA A 53 -35.98 4.93 -27.20
CA ALA A 53 -34.73 5.68 -27.22
C ALA A 53 -34.82 6.84 -28.22
N ALA A 54 -34.85 8.08 -27.70
CA ALA A 54 -34.88 9.26 -28.55
C ALA A 54 -33.53 9.48 -29.28
N PRO A 55 -33.55 9.88 -30.57
CA PRO A 55 -32.34 10.20 -31.33
C PRO A 55 -31.68 11.51 -30.83
N GLY A 56 -30.35 11.56 -30.79
CA GLY A 56 -29.55 12.73 -30.37
C GLY A 56 -28.39 12.38 -29.43
N ALA A 57 -27.40 13.26 -29.24
CA ALA A 57 -26.25 13.03 -28.36
C ALA A 57 -26.37 13.84 -27.05
N LEU A 58 -26.27 13.16 -25.89
CA LEU A 58 -26.19 13.83 -24.59
C LEU A 58 -24.72 14.13 -24.30
N LYS A 59 -24.35 15.41 -24.16
CA LYS A 59 -22.98 15.82 -23.81
C LYS A 59 -22.83 15.83 -22.30
N VAL A 60 -21.89 15.03 -21.79
CA VAL A 60 -21.61 14.90 -20.35
C VAL A 60 -20.11 15.02 -20.11
N PRO A 61 -19.65 15.79 -19.10
CA PRO A 61 -18.23 15.90 -18.78
C PRO A 61 -17.62 14.55 -18.39
N ARG A 62 -16.38 14.29 -18.81
CA ARG A 62 -15.64 13.07 -18.43
C ARG A 62 -15.53 12.89 -16.91
N ALA A 63 -15.31 13.99 -16.18
CA ALA A 63 -15.21 13.97 -14.73
C ALA A 63 -16.47 13.40 -14.05
N PHE A 64 -17.66 13.67 -14.60
CA PHE A 64 -18.90 13.07 -14.10
C PHE A 64 -18.96 11.58 -14.35
N VAL A 65 -18.52 11.12 -15.52
CA VAL A 65 -18.49 9.69 -15.86
C VAL A 65 -17.57 8.93 -14.90
N ASP A 66 -16.39 9.49 -14.61
CA ASP A 66 -15.43 8.91 -13.66
C ASP A 66 -15.98 8.89 -12.22
N LEU A 67 -16.65 9.98 -11.82
CA LEU A 67 -17.34 10.07 -10.53
C LEU A 67 -18.47 9.04 -10.41
N ALA A 68 -19.31 8.93 -11.44
CA ALA A 68 -20.42 7.98 -11.49
C ALA A 68 -19.94 6.53 -11.46
N ARG A 69 -18.86 6.20 -12.20
CA ARG A 69 -18.24 4.87 -12.18
C ARG A 69 -17.76 4.48 -10.78
N SER A 70 -17.26 5.46 -10.01
CA SER A 70 -16.86 5.23 -8.62
C SER A 70 -18.06 5.13 -7.68
N ALA A 71 -19.02 6.06 -7.77
CA ALA A 71 -20.15 6.13 -6.85
C ALA A 71 -21.16 4.99 -7.02
N ILE A 72 -21.29 4.40 -8.21
CA ILE A 72 -22.17 3.24 -8.45
C ILE A 72 -21.80 2.03 -7.60
N LEU A 73 -20.53 1.90 -7.21
CA LEU A 73 -20.10 0.79 -6.37
C LEU A 73 -20.52 0.95 -4.91
N HIS A 74 -21.01 2.13 -4.50
CA HIS A 74 -21.40 2.39 -3.12
C HIS A 74 -22.59 1.51 -2.68
N ARG A 75 -22.71 1.21 -1.39
CA ARG A 75 -23.77 0.31 -0.88
C ARG A 75 -25.15 0.98 -0.72
N ASP A 76 -25.20 2.31 -0.80
CA ASP A 76 -26.43 3.09 -0.64
C ASP A 76 -27.36 2.84 -1.85
N ARG A 77 -28.62 2.48 -1.60
CA ARG A 77 -29.61 2.19 -2.64
C ARG A 77 -29.97 3.42 -3.47
N GLU A 78 -29.81 4.62 -2.92
CA GLU A 78 -30.15 5.88 -3.61
C GLU A 78 -29.10 6.28 -4.66
N ARG A 79 -27.93 5.63 -4.72
CA ARG A 79 -26.82 6.02 -5.61
C ARG A 79 -27.22 6.19 -7.07
N PHE A 80 -28.05 5.27 -7.61
CA PHE A 80 -28.49 5.32 -9.00
C PHE A 80 -29.44 6.50 -9.25
N ALA A 81 -30.36 6.74 -8.31
CA ALA A 81 -31.30 7.85 -8.37
C ALA A 81 -30.59 9.21 -8.23
N LEU A 82 -29.62 9.32 -7.31
CA LEU A 82 -28.82 10.53 -7.10
C LEU A 82 -27.99 10.88 -8.34
N LEU A 83 -27.31 9.88 -8.91
CA LEU A 83 -26.53 10.07 -10.13
C LEU A 83 -27.42 10.48 -11.31
N TYR A 84 -28.60 9.87 -11.43
CA TYR A 84 -29.55 10.21 -12.49
C TYR A 84 -30.13 11.62 -12.29
N ALA A 85 -30.51 11.98 -11.07
CA ALA A 85 -31.04 13.31 -10.75
C ALA A 85 -30.01 14.43 -10.98
N LEU A 86 -28.72 14.13 -10.83
CA LEU A 86 -27.64 15.05 -11.20
C LEU A 86 -27.47 15.13 -12.73
N LEU A 87 -27.57 13.99 -13.44
CA LEU A 87 -27.47 13.93 -14.91
C LEU A 87 -28.63 14.64 -15.62
N ALA A 88 -29.87 14.43 -15.17
CA ALA A 88 -31.09 14.98 -15.76
C ALA A 88 -31.36 16.44 -15.34
N GLY A 89 -30.56 16.99 -14.42
CA GLY A 89 -30.65 18.37 -13.96
C GLY A 89 -29.91 19.36 -14.87
N ASP A 90 -29.66 20.57 -14.35
CA ASP A 90 -28.85 21.57 -15.04
C ASP A 90 -27.39 21.08 -15.19
N PRO A 91 -26.86 20.94 -16.41
CA PRO A 91 -25.48 20.49 -16.65
C PRO A 91 -24.41 21.31 -15.94
N ARG A 92 -24.68 22.59 -15.63
CA ARG A 92 -23.75 23.46 -14.89
C ARG A 92 -23.55 22.99 -13.45
N ARG A 93 -24.56 22.35 -12.85
CA ARG A 93 -24.48 21.82 -11.48
C ARG A 93 -23.57 20.62 -11.34
N ILE A 94 -23.35 19.87 -12.42
CA ILE A 94 -22.43 18.72 -12.44
C ILE A 94 -21.01 19.14 -12.03
N ALA A 95 -20.63 20.38 -12.34
CA ALA A 95 -19.32 20.96 -12.03
C ALA A 95 -19.34 21.88 -10.79
N ASP A 96 -20.48 22.03 -10.11
CA ASP A 96 -20.61 22.91 -8.95
C ASP A 96 -20.29 22.16 -7.64
N PRO A 97 -19.14 22.43 -7.00
CA PRO A 97 -18.76 21.78 -5.76
C PRO A 97 -19.65 22.19 -4.56
N ALA A 98 -20.42 23.27 -4.68
CA ALA A 98 -21.36 23.71 -3.64
C ALA A 98 -22.70 22.95 -3.71
N ASP A 99 -23.01 22.27 -4.82
CA ASP A 99 -24.26 21.52 -4.96
C ASP A 99 -24.31 20.35 -3.95
N PRO A 100 -25.35 20.25 -3.09
CA PRO A 100 -25.45 19.19 -2.08
C PRO A 100 -25.45 17.78 -2.66
N ARG A 101 -25.97 17.57 -3.87
CA ARG A 101 -25.99 16.27 -4.54
C ARG A 101 -24.61 15.89 -5.00
N VAL A 102 -23.86 16.83 -5.59
CA VAL A 102 -22.46 16.62 -5.99
C VAL A 102 -21.65 16.22 -4.77
N ARG A 103 -21.74 16.97 -3.66
CA ARG A 103 -21.03 16.65 -2.41
C ARG A 103 -21.37 15.26 -1.87
N ARG A 104 -22.64 14.84 -1.94
CA ARG A 104 -23.08 13.51 -1.50
C ARG A 104 -22.49 12.41 -2.39
N ILE A 105 -22.52 12.58 -3.71
CA ILE A 105 -21.96 11.62 -4.67
C ILE A 105 -20.43 11.54 -4.53
N GLU A 106 -19.75 12.67 -4.32
CA GLU A 106 -18.31 12.70 -4.06
C GLU A 106 -17.93 12.00 -2.75
N ALA A 107 -18.74 12.15 -1.69
CA ALA A 107 -18.55 11.42 -0.45
C ALA A 107 -18.68 9.90 -0.67
N MET A 108 -19.72 9.45 -1.37
CA MET A 108 -19.90 8.04 -1.74
C MET A 108 -18.68 7.51 -2.53
N ALA A 109 -18.23 8.24 -3.55
CA ALA A 109 -17.06 7.87 -4.34
C ALA A 109 -15.78 7.83 -3.49
N ARG A 110 -15.64 8.71 -2.50
CA ARG A 110 -14.50 8.70 -1.57
C ARG A 110 -14.53 7.46 -0.67
N GLU A 111 -15.70 7.07 -0.15
CA GLU A 111 -15.86 5.86 0.65
C GLU A 111 -15.55 4.59 -0.15
N VAL A 112 -16.04 4.50 -1.39
CA VAL A 112 -15.69 3.43 -2.33
C VAL A 112 -14.19 3.34 -2.56
N ARG A 113 -13.52 4.46 -2.86
CA ARG A 113 -12.06 4.49 -3.07
C ARG A 113 -11.29 4.02 -1.83
N ARG A 114 -11.75 4.38 -0.63
CA ARG A 114 -11.15 3.89 0.62
C ARG A 114 -11.33 2.39 0.79
N ASP A 115 -12.51 1.85 0.49
CA ASP A 115 -12.78 0.41 0.58
C ASP A 115 -11.96 -0.40 -0.45
N ILE A 116 -11.83 0.12 -1.68
CA ILE A 116 -10.93 -0.42 -2.71
C ILE A 116 -9.48 -0.45 -2.19
N HIS A 117 -9.00 0.66 -1.61
CA HIS A 117 -7.66 0.71 -1.03
C HIS A 117 -7.51 -0.32 0.11
N LYS A 118 -8.52 -0.45 0.99
CA LYS A 118 -8.53 -1.44 2.07
C LYS A 118 -8.45 -2.87 1.53
N MET A 119 -9.23 -3.22 0.52
CA MET A 119 -9.17 -4.54 -0.09
C MET A 119 -7.77 -4.83 -0.64
N ARG A 120 -7.18 -3.90 -1.38
CA ARG A 120 -5.82 -4.07 -1.93
C ARG A 120 -4.74 -4.16 -0.85
N ALA A 121 -4.90 -3.41 0.24
CA ALA A 121 -3.93 -3.36 1.34
C ALA A 121 -4.03 -4.55 2.30
N PHE A 122 -5.23 -5.09 2.53
CA PHE A 122 -5.50 -6.05 3.61
C PHE A 122 -5.91 -7.45 3.15
N VAL A 123 -6.19 -7.68 1.86
CA VAL A 123 -6.36 -9.05 1.36
C VAL A 123 -5.06 -9.83 1.58
N ARG A 124 -5.17 -10.97 2.25
CA ARG A 124 -4.06 -11.88 2.55
C ARG A 124 -4.41 -13.27 2.08
N PHE A 125 -3.56 -13.80 1.21
CA PHE A 125 -3.69 -15.14 0.66
C PHE A 125 -3.06 -16.14 1.62
N ARG A 126 -3.79 -17.22 1.89
CA ARG A 126 -3.33 -18.37 2.66
C ARG A 126 -3.15 -19.55 1.73
N GLU A 127 -2.03 -20.24 1.85
CA GLU A 127 -1.76 -21.45 1.10
C GLU A 127 -2.66 -22.59 1.60
N VAL A 128 -3.29 -23.29 0.67
CA VAL A 128 -4.10 -24.48 0.91
C VAL A 128 -3.59 -25.52 -0.09
N GLY A 129 -2.88 -26.53 0.41
CA GLY A 129 -2.51 -27.70 -0.37
C GLY A 129 -3.64 -28.73 -0.32
N ASP A 130 -4.12 -29.20 -1.47
CA ASP A 130 -5.00 -30.37 -1.50
C ASP A 130 -4.16 -31.66 -1.32
N ALA A 131 -4.70 -32.64 -0.58
CA ALA A 131 -4.03 -33.90 -0.27
C ALA A 131 -3.75 -34.79 -1.50
N LEU A 132 -4.37 -34.49 -2.64
CA LEU A 132 -4.17 -35.19 -3.90
C LEU A 132 -3.54 -34.24 -4.94
N PRO A 133 -2.46 -34.64 -5.63
CA PRO A 133 -1.90 -33.89 -6.73
C PRO A 133 -2.90 -33.74 -7.88
N PHE A 134 -2.68 -32.76 -8.74
CA PHE A 134 -3.61 -32.46 -9.83
C PHE A 134 -3.79 -33.69 -10.76
N PRO A 135 -5.04 -34.09 -11.10
CA PRO A 135 -5.29 -35.30 -11.86
C PRO A 135 -4.51 -35.30 -13.19
N GLY A 136 -3.67 -36.31 -13.39
CA GLY A 136 -2.91 -36.50 -14.63
C GLY A 136 -1.61 -35.72 -14.79
N THR A 137 -1.17 -34.93 -13.79
CA THR A 137 0.10 -34.18 -13.86
C THR A 137 1.08 -34.49 -12.73
N GLY A 138 0.61 -34.93 -11.57
CA GLY A 138 1.46 -35.22 -10.41
C GLY A 138 1.96 -33.98 -9.67
N GLU A 139 1.56 -32.78 -10.07
CA GLU A 139 1.95 -31.52 -9.42
C GLU A 139 1.15 -31.27 -8.13
N PRO A 140 1.76 -30.68 -7.09
CA PRO A 140 1.07 -30.31 -5.86
C PRO A 140 -0.02 -29.28 -6.17
N ASN A 141 -1.27 -29.63 -5.86
CA ASN A 141 -2.43 -28.79 -6.10
C ASN A 141 -2.52 -27.69 -5.02
N THR A 142 -1.61 -26.72 -5.15
CA THR A 142 -1.47 -25.59 -4.24
C THR A 142 -2.36 -24.45 -4.71
N ARG A 143 -3.32 -24.07 -3.86
CA ARG A 143 -4.25 -22.95 -4.11
C ARG A 143 -4.19 -21.97 -2.97
N TYR A 144 -4.44 -20.70 -3.28
CA TYR A 144 -4.32 -19.62 -2.31
C TYR A 144 -5.67 -18.99 -2.03
N VAL A 145 -6.14 -19.02 -0.79
CA VAL A 145 -7.47 -18.56 -0.42
C VAL A 145 -7.38 -17.35 0.49
N ALA A 146 -8.17 -16.31 0.20
CA ALA A 146 -8.30 -15.12 1.01
C ALA A 146 -9.77 -14.85 1.33
N TRP A 147 -10.07 -14.40 2.55
CA TRP A 147 -11.39 -13.90 2.93
C TRP A 147 -11.37 -12.38 3.05
N PHE A 148 -12.37 -11.69 2.49
CA PHE A 148 -12.54 -10.25 2.63
C PHE A 148 -14.01 -9.85 2.69
N GLU A 149 -14.34 -8.89 3.56
CA GLU A 149 -15.69 -8.35 3.71
C GLU A 149 -15.74 -6.90 3.23
N PRO A 150 -16.05 -6.64 1.95
CA PRO A 150 -16.11 -5.29 1.45
C PRO A 150 -17.29 -4.52 2.05
N ALA A 151 -17.11 -3.22 2.30
CA ALA A 151 -18.21 -2.34 2.71
C ALA A 151 -19.13 -1.98 1.53
N HIS A 152 -18.61 -2.08 0.31
CA HIS A 152 -19.24 -1.64 -0.93
C HIS A 152 -19.10 -2.71 -2.03
N HIS A 153 -19.74 -2.52 -3.18
CA HIS A 153 -19.73 -3.46 -4.30
C HIS A 153 -18.44 -3.35 -5.13
N ILE A 154 -17.29 -3.58 -4.50
CA ILE A 154 -15.96 -3.26 -5.05
C ILE A 154 -15.20 -4.47 -5.60
N VAL A 155 -15.75 -5.67 -5.44
CA VAL A 155 -15.01 -6.92 -5.70
C VAL A 155 -14.63 -7.03 -7.17
N ARG A 156 -15.59 -6.90 -8.09
CA ARG A 156 -15.31 -6.90 -9.55
C ARG A 156 -14.38 -5.78 -9.98
N ALA A 157 -14.55 -4.60 -9.40
CA ALA A 157 -13.69 -3.44 -9.68
C ALA A 157 -12.22 -3.66 -9.28
N ASN A 158 -11.94 -4.61 -8.38
CA ASN A 158 -10.59 -4.98 -7.98
C ASN A 158 -10.04 -6.22 -8.70
N ALA A 159 -10.86 -6.95 -9.45
CA ALA A 159 -10.46 -8.23 -10.01
C ALA A 159 -9.19 -8.12 -10.88
N ARG A 160 -9.16 -7.13 -11.78
CA ARG A 160 -8.00 -6.87 -12.64
C ARG A 160 -6.72 -6.60 -11.85
N PHE A 161 -6.79 -5.84 -10.76
CA PHE A 161 -5.63 -5.55 -9.91
C PHE A 161 -5.04 -6.83 -9.33
N PHE A 162 -5.88 -7.75 -8.84
CA PHE A 162 -5.42 -9.01 -8.26
C PHE A 162 -4.90 -9.98 -9.32
N VAL A 163 -5.53 -10.04 -10.50
CA VAL A 163 -5.03 -10.84 -11.63
C VAL A 163 -3.64 -10.37 -12.07
N GLU A 164 -3.46 -9.05 -12.28
CA GLU A 164 -2.17 -8.49 -12.70
C GLU A 164 -1.09 -8.66 -11.62
N ARG A 165 -1.44 -8.51 -10.34
CA ARG A 165 -0.47 -8.57 -9.22
C ARG A 165 -0.06 -9.98 -8.82
N PHE A 166 -0.96 -10.95 -9.00
CA PHE A 166 -0.84 -12.33 -8.54
C PHE A 166 -1.10 -13.32 -9.68
N ALA A 167 -0.60 -13.01 -10.89
CA ALA A 167 -0.82 -13.84 -12.08
C ALA A 167 -0.21 -15.24 -11.96
N ASN A 168 0.94 -15.36 -11.29
CA ASN A 168 1.75 -16.58 -11.19
C ASN A 168 1.26 -17.58 -10.13
N MET A 169 0.09 -17.36 -9.52
CA MET A 169 -0.45 -18.22 -8.48
C MET A 169 -1.94 -18.41 -8.68
N ARG A 170 -2.48 -19.58 -8.35
CA ARG A 170 -3.92 -19.86 -8.41
C ARG A 170 -4.57 -19.41 -7.11
N TRP A 171 -5.51 -18.47 -7.19
CA TRP A 171 -6.05 -17.84 -6.00
C TRP A 171 -7.57 -17.71 -6.00
N SER A 172 -8.15 -17.62 -4.81
CA SER A 172 -9.57 -17.39 -4.58
C SER A 172 -9.74 -16.28 -3.55
N ILE A 173 -10.49 -15.23 -3.88
CA ILE A 173 -10.92 -14.20 -2.94
C ILE A 173 -12.40 -14.45 -2.66
N LEU A 174 -12.67 -14.90 -1.44
CA LEU A 174 -13.99 -15.19 -0.93
C LEU A 174 -14.55 -13.93 -0.25
N THR A 175 -15.77 -13.54 -0.64
CA THR A 175 -16.51 -12.46 0.03
C THR A 175 -17.97 -12.88 0.24
N PRO A 176 -18.72 -12.21 1.13
CA PRO A 176 -20.12 -12.55 1.39
C PRO A 176 -21.04 -12.42 0.17
N ALA A 177 -20.73 -11.50 -0.76
CA ALA A 177 -21.61 -11.21 -1.89
C ALA A 177 -21.26 -12.00 -3.14
N LEU A 178 -19.96 -12.15 -3.44
CA LEU A 178 -19.45 -12.92 -4.57
C LEU A 178 -18.02 -13.36 -4.31
N SER A 179 -17.55 -14.36 -5.04
CA SER A 179 -16.18 -14.84 -4.96
C SER A 179 -15.46 -14.68 -6.30
N LEU A 180 -14.16 -14.43 -6.26
CA LEU A 180 -13.31 -14.38 -7.44
C LEU A 180 -12.33 -15.54 -7.40
N HIS A 181 -12.20 -16.25 -8.52
CA HIS A 181 -11.30 -17.40 -8.65
C HIS A 181 -10.42 -17.22 -9.88
N TRP A 182 -9.11 -17.23 -9.68
CA TRP A 182 -8.11 -17.17 -10.74
C TRP A 182 -7.39 -18.50 -10.83
N ASP A 183 -7.45 -19.15 -11.98
CA ASP A 183 -6.84 -20.46 -12.23
C ASP A 183 -5.45 -20.37 -12.89
N GLY A 184 -4.93 -19.17 -13.13
CA GLY A 184 -3.67 -18.92 -13.85
C GLY A 184 -3.87 -18.41 -15.28
N GLU A 185 -5.07 -18.61 -15.85
CA GLU A 185 -5.39 -18.22 -17.22
C GLU A 185 -6.71 -17.45 -17.31
N THR A 186 -7.72 -17.90 -16.57
CA THR A 186 -9.08 -17.38 -16.60
C THR A 186 -9.54 -16.96 -15.22
N LEU A 187 -10.14 -15.77 -15.14
CA LEU A 187 -10.84 -15.30 -13.96
C LEU A 187 -12.31 -15.76 -14.03
N ARG A 188 -12.76 -16.44 -12.98
CA ARG A 188 -14.15 -16.90 -12.83
C ARG A 188 -14.78 -16.26 -11.60
N GLU A 189 -16.06 -15.93 -11.73
CA GLU A 189 -16.87 -15.46 -10.59
C GLU A 189 -17.65 -16.63 -10.00
N GLY A 190 -17.63 -16.73 -8.67
CA GLY A 190 -18.42 -17.66 -7.89
C GLY A 190 -19.48 -16.94 -7.04
N PRO A 191 -20.42 -17.69 -6.46
CA PRO A 191 -21.37 -17.14 -5.50
C PRO A 191 -20.66 -16.56 -4.27
N GLY A 192 -21.39 -15.78 -3.48
CA GLY A 192 -20.94 -15.38 -2.16
C GLY A 192 -20.60 -16.61 -1.31
N ALA A 193 -19.50 -16.52 -0.57
CA ALA A 193 -19.03 -17.55 0.33
C ALA A 193 -19.28 -17.14 1.79
N ALA A 194 -19.26 -18.10 2.70
CA ALA A 194 -19.22 -17.87 4.13
C ALA A 194 -17.77 -17.87 4.64
N ARG A 195 -17.53 -17.23 5.78
CA ARG A 195 -16.18 -17.22 6.37
C ARG A 195 -15.65 -18.62 6.67
N ALA A 196 -16.54 -19.56 6.99
CA ALA A 196 -16.18 -20.96 7.25
C ALA A 196 -15.63 -21.68 6.01
N ASP A 197 -15.88 -21.16 4.81
CA ASP A 197 -15.36 -21.72 3.56
C ASP A 197 -13.88 -21.32 3.32
N ALA A 198 -13.37 -20.36 4.10
CA ALA A 198 -11.95 -20.04 4.14
C ALA A 198 -11.24 -20.91 5.19
N PRO A 199 -9.98 -21.33 4.97
CA PRO A 199 -9.24 -22.19 5.89
C PRO A 199 -9.20 -21.64 7.33
N GLY A 200 -9.51 -22.52 8.29
CA GLY A 200 -9.60 -22.24 9.74
C GLY A 200 -8.25 -21.90 10.40
N GLU A 201 -8.31 -21.50 11.67
CA GLU A 201 -7.16 -21.03 12.48
C GLU A 201 -6.39 -22.22 13.11
N ASP A 202 -5.14 -22.47 12.70
CA ASP A 202 -4.02 -23.04 13.51
C ASP A 202 -2.71 -23.15 12.65
N PRO A 203 -1.47 -23.30 13.17
CA PRO A 203 -0.85 -22.97 14.47
C PRO A 203 0.36 -22.02 14.24
N VAL A 204 0.10 -20.81 13.71
CA VAL A 204 1.10 -19.70 13.65
C VAL A 204 0.55 -18.51 14.43
N GLU A 205 -0.20 -18.80 15.50
CA GLU A 205 -0.90 -17.79 16.28
C GLU A 205 -0.13 -17.34 17.54
N ASP A 206 0.70 -18.19 18.15
CA ASP A 206 1.38 -17.85 19.41
C ASP A 206 2.57 -16.88 19.23
N ILE A 207 3.24 -16.95 18.08
CA ILE A 207 4.33 -16.02 17.72
C ILE A 207 3.74 -14.64 17.38
N TRP A 208 2.56 -14.63 16.77
CA TRP A 208 1.87 -13.44 16.32
C TRP A 208 1.20 -12.69 17.50
N LYS A 209 0.67 -13.44 18.48
CA LYS A 209 0.10 -12.90 19.73
C LYS A 209 1.16 -12.18 20.59
N THR A 210 2.38 -12.70 20.63
CA THR A 210 3.50 -12.12 21.39
C THR A 210 3.95 -10.78 20.81
N TYR A 211 3.97 -10.67 19.47
CA TYR A 211 4.30 -9.44 18.74
C TYR A 211 3.27 -8.32 19.00
N TYR A 212 1.97 -8.58 18.87
CA TYR A 212 0.96 -7.53 19.01
C TYR A 212 0.73 -7.09 20.47
N ALA A 213 0.92 -7.99 21.44
CA ALA A 213 0.85 -7.68 22.87
C ALA A 213 1.98 -6.73 23.33
N ALA A 214 3.17 -6.84 22.73
CA ALA A 214 4.33 -6.03 23.10
C ALA A 214 4.28 -4.59 22.55
N ILE A 215 3.55 -4.34 21.46
CA ILE A 215 3.51 -3.04 20.76
C ILE A 215 2.30 -2.18 21.21
N PHE A 216 1.33 -2.76 21.92
CA PHE A 216 0.11 -2.09 22.36
C PHE A 216 0.36 -1.17 23.57
N ASN A 217 0.39 0.15 23.34
CA ASN A 217 0.50 1.16 24.40
C ASN A 217 -0.91 1.58 24.90
N PRO A 218 -1.32 1.21 26.13
CA PRO A 218 -2.66 1.50 26.65
C PRO A 218 -2.95 3.01 26.76
N ALA A 219 -1.92 3.82 27.03
CA ALA A 219 -2.04 5.27 27.18
C ALA A 219 -2.24 6.03 25.85
N ARG A 220 -2.00 5.37 24.70
CA ARG A 220 -2.24 5.93 23.35
C ARG A 220 -3.54 5.45 22.71
N LEU A 221 -4.39 4.73 23.45
CA LEU A 221 -5.63 4.18 22.94
C LEU A 221 -6.68 5.28 22.71
N LYS A 222 -6.64 5.94 21.54
CA LYS A 222 -7.74 6.77 21.05
C LYS A 222 -8.87 5.88 20.54
N THR A 223 -9.60 5.27 21.47
CA THR A 223 -10.73 4.35 21.18
C THR A 223 -11.67 4.90 20.10
N GLY A 224 -12.00 6.18 20.14
CA GLY A 224 -12.84 6.83 19.12
C GLY A 224 -12.22 7.00 17.72
N ALA A 225 -10.90 7.02 17.58
CA ALA A 225 -10.19 7.05 16.28
C ALA A 225 -9.96 5.62 15.75
N MET A 226 -9.60 4.70 16.65
CA MET A 226 -9.50 3.26 16.36
C MET A 226 -10.84 2.68 15.90
N LEU A 227 -11.97 3.05 16.52
CA LEU A 227 -13.32 2.62 16.10
C LEU A 227 -13.78 3.24 14.77
N ARG A 228 -13.21 4.39 14.36
CA ARG A 228 -13.49 5.06 13.09
C ARG A 228 -12.69 4.47 11.92
N GLU A 229 -11.41 4.19 12.13
CA GLU A 229 -10.52 3.57 11.13
C GLU A 229 -10.73 2.05 11.04
N MET A 230 -11.07 1.43 12.17
CA MET A 230 -11.28 -0.01 12.38
C MET A 230 -12.68 -0.28 12.99
N PRO A 231 -13.75 -0.27 12.18
CA PRO A 231 -15.09 -0.59 12.64
C PRO A 231 -15.17 -2.00 13.27
N ARG A 232 -15.83 -2.13 14.43
CA ARG A 232 -15.93 -3.37 15.23
C ARG A 232 -16.37 -4.62 14.45
N ARG A 233 -17.05 -4.45 13.32
CA ARG A 233 -17.50 -5.55 12.45
C ARG A 233 -16.35 -6.36 11.85
N TYR A 234 -15.20 -5.73 11.58
CA TYR A 234 -14.02 -6.39 10.97
C TYR A 234 -13.11 -7.09 11.98
N TRP A 235 -13.38 -6.90 13.28
CA TRP A 235 -12.50 -7.37 14.33
C TRP A 235 -12.49 -8.90 14.39
N ARG A 236 -13.62 -9.55 14.13
CA ARG A 236 -13.71 -11.02 14.22
C ARG A 236 -12.76 -11.75 13.26
N ASN A 237 -12.26 -11.09 12.21
CA ASN A 237 -11.41 -11.66 11.17
C ASN A 237 -9.91 -11.37 11.39
N MET A 238 -9.55 -10.85 12.56
CA MET A 238 -8.19 -10.46 12.95
C MET A 238 -7.80 -11.22 14.25
N PRO A 239 -6.77 -12.09 14.23
CA PRO A 239 -6.23 -12.74 15.44
C PRO A 239 -5.84 -11.76 16.57
N GLU A 240 -5.56 -10.50 16.21
CA GLU A 240 -5.34 -9.32 17.05
C GLU A 240 -6.45 -9.02 18.06
N THR A 241 -7.70 -9.39 17.78
CA THR A 241 -8.85 -8.80 18.49
C THR A 241 -9.30 -9.54 19.73
N ALA A 242 -8.88 -10.80 19.88
CA ALA A 242 -8.88 -11.47 21.18
C ALA A 242 -7.98 -10.71 22.16
N LEU A 243 -6.78 -10.35 21.70
CA LEU A 243 -5.83 -9.49 22.39
C LEU A 243 -6.39 -8.10 22.64
N VAL A 244 -7.00 -7.40 21.67
CA VAL A 244 -7.56 -6.05 21.89
C VAL A 244 -8.67 -6.04 22.95
N ARG A 245 -9.52 -7.07 23.05
CA ARG A 245 -10.54 -7.14 24.11
C ARG A 245 -9.90 -7.27 25.49
N GLU A 246 -8.91 -8.14 25.64
CA GLU A 246 -8.18 -8.36 26.88
C GLU A 246 -7.27 -7.16 27.24
N LEU A 247 -6.63 -6.55 26.25
CA LEU A 247 -5.80 -5.35 26.35
C LEU A 247 -6.62 -4.11 26.71
N VAL A 248 -7.86 -3.98 26.22
CA VAL A 248 -8.80 -2.90 26.60
C VAL A 248 -9.39 -3.15 27.99
N ALA A 249 -9.70 -4.40 28.34
CA ALA A 249 -10.20 -4.77 29.66
C ALA A 249 -9.13 -4.58 30.74
N THR A 250 -7.87 -4.91 30.44
CA THR A 250 -6.72 -4.73 31.33
C THR A 250 -6.06 -3.35 31.20
N ALA A 251 -6.48 -2.51 30.23
CA ALA A 251 -5.87 -1.20 29.95
C ALA A 251 -5.81 -0.29 31.17
N ARG A 252 -6.90 -0.21 31.96
CA ARG A 252 -6.93 0.61 33.19
C ARG A 252 -6.02 0.06 34.28
N GLN A 253 -5.95 -1.25 34.46
CA GLN A 253 -5.05 -1.88 35.43
C GLN A 253 -3.58 -1.73 35.01
N ARG A 254 -3.28 -1.86 33.71
CA ARG A 254 -1.95 -1.65 33.12
C ARG A 254 -1.55 -0.18 33.09
N GLU A 255 -2.48 0.75 32.92
CA GLU A 255 -2.25 2.19 33.05
C GLU A 255 -1.89 2.54 34.51
N THR A 256 -2.63 2.00 35.48
CA THR A 256 -2.34 2.19 36.91
C THR A 256 -1.00 1.56 37.30
N ALA A 257 -0.67 0.38 36.76
CA ALA A 257 0.61 -0.27 36.93
C ALA A 257 1.75 0.52 36.26
N MET A 258 1.60 0.97 35.00
CA MET A 258 2.59 1.78 34.27
C MET A 258 2.86 3.12 34.95
N VAL A 259 1.87 3.76 35.57
CA VAL A 259 2.06 4.97 36.38
C VAL A 259 2.87 4.66 37.63
N ALA A 260 2.68 3.48 38.24
CA ALA A 260 3.49 3.01 39.36
C ALA A 260 4.92 2.58 38.95
N THR A 261 5.13 2.13 37.71
CA THR A 261 6.44 1.74 37.14
C THR A 261 7.11 2.84 36.30
N ALA A 262 6.57 4.06 36.23
CA ALA A 262 7.02 5.15 35.36
C ALA A 262 8.44 5.70 35.64
N GLY A 263 9.24 5.00 36.46
CA GLY A 263 10.65 5.28 36.72
C GLY A 263 11.66 4.60 35.78
N ALA A 264 11.23 3.76 34.82
CA ALA A 264 12.14 3.06 33.89
C ALA A 264 11.81 3.38 32.41
N GLY A 265 12.80 3.87 31.64
CA GLY A 265 12.67 4.60 30.37
C GLY A 265 12.19 3.87 29.10
N PRO A 266 12.13 4.57 27.93
CA PRO A 266 11.25 4.25 26.78
C PRO A 266 11.84 3.34 25.66
N GLY A 267 12.79 2.45 25.93
CA GLY A 267 13.54 1.73 24.86
C GLY A 267 13.00 0.37 24.38
N GLY A 268 12.15 -0.33 25.14
CA GLY A 268 11.94 -1.78 24.93
C GLY A 268 11.15 -2.19 23.67
N ASN A 269 10.12 -1.45 23.28
CA ASN A 269 9.15 -1.93 22.27
C ASN A 269 9.56 -1.61 20.82
N ALA A 270 10.29 -0.52 20.60
CA ALA A 270 10.77 -0.13 19.26
C ALA A 270 11.89 -1.06 18.79
N GLU A 271 12.81 -1.40 19.69
CA GLU A 271 13.91 -2.32 19.44
C GLU A 271 13.42 -3.73 19.08
N ALA A 272 12.44 -4.24 19.84
CA ALA A 272 11.83 -5.54 19.55
C ALA A 272 11.11 -5.57 18.18
N ALA A 273 10.37 -4.50 17.84
CA ALA A 273 9.71 -4.38 16.54
C ALA A 273 10.71 -4.31 15.39
N TRP A 274 11.83 -3.62 15.60
CA TRP A 274 12.91 -3.53 14.63
C TRP A 274 13.62 -4.87 14.43
N GLN A 275 13.90 -5.59 15.52
CA GLN A 275 14.53 -6.91 15.43
C GLN A 275 13.64 -7.90 14.67
N ALA A 276 12.33 -7.91 14.93
CA ALA A 276 11.39 -8.73 14.18
C ALA A 276 11.35 -8.38 12.68
N LEU A 277 11.41 -7.09 12.33
CA LEU A 277 11.44 -6.65 10.94
C LEU A 277 12.73 -7.10 10.23
N ARG A 278 13.87 -7.00 10.92
CA ARG A 278 15.17 -7.49 10.43
C ARG A 278 15.15 -9.00 10.22
N ASP A 279 14.54 -9.77 11.11
CA ASP A 279 14.44 -11.22 11.02
C ASP A 279 13.54 -11.65 9.84
N GLU A 280 12.42 -10.95 9.59
CA GLU A 280 11.62 -11.17 8.38
C GLU A 280 12.42 -10.81 7.12
N ALA A 281 13.22 -9.74 7.16
CA ALA A 281 14.02 -9.30 6.03
C ALA A 281 15.01 -10.34 5.56
N ALA A 282 15.63 -11.07 6.49
CA ALA A 282 16.57 -12.14 6.20
C ALA A 282 16.01 -13.26 5.30
N HIS A 283 14.68 -13.40 5.23
CA HIS A 283 13.99 -14.43 4.46
C HIS A 283 13.22 -13.87 3.25
N CYS A 284 13.52 -12.63 2.85
CA CYS A 284 12.76 -11.92 1.82
C CYS A 284 12.91 -12.55 0.42
N THR A 285 11.79 -12.94 -0.18
CA THR A 285 11.70 -13.46 -1.56
C THR A 285 10.98 -12.52 -2.55
N ARG A 286 10.78 -11.24 -2.18
CA ARG A 286 9.96 -10.25 -2.94
C ARG A 286 10.46 -9.96 -4.38
N CYS A 287 11.70 -10.27 -4.73
CA CYS A 287 12.27 -10.12 -6.08
C CYS A 287 13.39 -11.15 -6.30
N ASP A 288 13.81 -11.39 -7.55
CA ASP A 288 14.75 -12.47 -7.88
C ASP A 288 16.18 -12.27 -7.36
N LEU A 289 16.53 -11.08 -6.86
CA LEU A 289 17.86 -10.80 -6.30
C LEU A 289 18.21 -11.71 -5.11
N HIS A 290 17.21 -12.18 -4.35
CA HIS A 290 17.41 -13.10 -3.23
C HIS A 290 18.03 -14.44 -3.66
N ARG A 291 17.85 -14.84 -4.92
CA ARG A 291 18.34 -16.13 -5.45
C ARG A 291 19.86 -16.15 -5.65
N HIS A 292 20.48 -14.97 -5.77
CA HIS A 292 21.88 -14.82 -6.14
C HIS A 292 22.73 -14.15 -5.06
N ALA A 293 22.14 -13.25 -4.28
CA ALA A 293 22.77 -12.64 -3.12
C ALA A 293 23.07 -13.69 -2.04
N THR A 294 24.09 -13.44 -1.21
CA THR A 294 24.42 -14.37 -0.10
C THR A 294 23.40 -14.26 1.03
N ARG A 295 22.95 -13.04 1.30
CA ARG A 295 21.97 -12.73 2.35
C ARG A 295 21.38 -11.34 2.12
N THR A 296 20.32 -11.06 2.84
CA THR A 296 19.78 -9.71 2.93
C THR A 296 20.71 -8.81 3.74
N VAL A 297 20.97 -7.60 3.27
CA VAL A 297 21.64 -6.55 4.02
C VAL A 297 20.61 -5.49 4.39
N PHE A 298 20.17 -5.56 5.64
CA PHE A 298 19.20 -4.64 6.21
C PHE A 298 19.88 -3.33 6.67
N GLY A 299 19.09 -2.33 7.05
CA GLY A 299 19.63 -1.11 7.65
C GLY A 299 20.22 -1.32 9.05
N GLU A 300 21.13 -0.43 9.44
CA GLU A 300 21.85 -0.42 10.71
C GLU A 300 21.94 1.00 11.26
N GLY A 301 21.80 1.16 12.57
CA GLY A 301 21.87 2.43 13.29
C GLY A 301 20.78 2.54 14.36
N PRO A 302 20.74 3.62 15.15
CA PRO A 302 19.74 3.82 16.19
C PRO A 302 18.32 3.85 15.63
N ALA A 303 17.37 3.23 16.34
CA ALA A 303 15.96 3.22 15.97
C ALA A 303 15.28 4.60 16.13
N ASP A 304 15.95 5.55 16.79
CA ASP A 304 15.54 6.95 16.99
C ASP A 304 16.45 7.94 16.23
N ALA A 305 17.24 7.47 15.25
CA ALA A 305 18.12 8.31 14.47
C ALA A 305 17.36 9.43 13.74
N ARG A 306 17.76 10.68 13.99
CA ARG A 306 17.16 11.86 13.35
C ARG A 306 17.54 11.98 11.88
N MET A 307 18.64 11.37 11.47
CA MET A 307 19.12 11.33 10.09
C MET A 307 19.21 9.89 9.58
N MET A 308 18.66 9.64 8.39
CA MET A 308 18.77 8.39 7.65
C MET A 308 19.52 8.62 6.34
N LEU A 309 20.54 7.82 6.04
CA LEU A 309 21.26 7.83 4.76
C LEU A 309 20.93 6.56 3.96
N VAL A 310 20.60 6.73 2.69
CA VAL A 310 20.07 5.68 1.82
C VAL A 310 20.96 5.53 0.60
N GLY A 311 21.61 4.37 0.44
CA GLY A 311 22.38 3.99 -0.74
C GLY A 311 21.55 3.28 -1.82
N GLU A 312 22.23 2.77 -2.85
CA GLU A 312 21.59 2.06 -3.95
C GLU A 312 21.23 0.60 -3.58
N GLN A 313 22.25 -0.20 -3.31
CA GLN A 313 22.15 -1.62 -2.96
C GLN A 313 23.43 -2.04 -2.22
N PRO A 314 23.46 -3.23 -1.60
CA PRO A 314 24.67 -3.77 -1.00
C PRO A 314 25.71 -4.09 -2.07
N GLY A 315 26.99 -3.90 -1.77
CA GLY A 315 28.09 -4.37 -2.61
C GLY A 315 28.57 -5.77 -2.21
N ASP A 316 29.70 -6.17 -2.79
CA ASP A 316 30.31 -7.49 -2.57
C ASP A 316 30.65 -7.75 -1.10
N GLN A 317 31.23 -6.76 -0.41
CA GLN A 317 31.63 -6.88 0.99
C GLN A 317 30.43 -6.79 1.93
N GLU A 318 29.48 -5.90 1.64
CA GLU A 318 28.23 -5.75 2.39
C GLU A 318 27.41 -7.05 2.35
N ASP A 319 27.29 -7.67 1.18
CA ASP A 319 26.56 -8.93 0.98
C ASP A 319 27.17 -10.09 1.78
N LEU A 320 28.49 -10.14 1.93
CA LEU A 320 29.15 -11.15 2.76
C LEU A 320 29.03 -10.84 4.26
N ALA A 321 29.18 -9.57 4.63
CA ALA A 321 29.14 -9.12 6.02
C ALA A 321 27.73 -9.07 6.60
N GLY A 322 26.70 -8.86 5.77
CA GLY A 322 25.32 -8.60 6.22
C GLY A 322 25.12 -7.18 6.76
N ARG A 323 26.04 -6.25 6.51
CA ARG A 323 26.03 -4.88 7.06
C ARG A 323 26.16 -3.83 5.96
N PRO A 324 25.44 -2.71 6.03
CA PRO A 324 25.48 -1.67 5.00
C PRO A 324 26.75 -0.81 5.11
N PHE A 325 27.30 -0.39 3.97
CA PHE A 325 28.44 0.53 3.87
C PHE A 325 29.69 0.07 4.65
N VAL A 326 30.11 -1.18 4.46
CA VAL A 326 31.37 -1.70 5.05
C VAL A 326 32.50 -1.82 4.02
N GLY A 327 32.20 -1.70 2.72
CA GLY A 327 33.17 -1.75 1.64
C GLY A 327 33.83 -0.40 1.33
N PRO A 328 34.54 -0.29 0.20
CA PRO A 328 35.28 0.92 -0.17
C PRO A 328 34.41 2.19 -0.24
N ALA A 329 33.18 2.08 -0.74
CA ALA A 329 32.25 3.21 -0.79
C ALA A 329 31.76 3.60 0.62
N GLY A 330 31.70 2.65 1.56
CA GLY A 330 31.43 2.92 2.97
C GLY A 330 32.56 3.69 3.64
N ALA A 331 33.81 3.32 3.38
CA ALA A 331 34.96 4.07 3.90
C ALA A 331 35.00 5.54 3.41
N VAL A 332 34.61 5.77 2.14
CA VAL A 332 34.45 7.14 1.61
C VAL A 332 33.31 7.88 2.31
N LEU A 333 32.19 7.21 2.57
CA LEU A 333 31.07 7.79 3.31
C LEU A 333 31.47 8.15 4.74
N ASP A 334 32.19 7.27 5.43
CA ASP A 334 32.67 7.51 6.80
C ASP A 334 33.60 8.71 6.88
N HIS A 335 34.54 8.82 5.92
CA HIS A 335 35.41 9.99 5.83
C HIS A 335 34.61 11.27 5.56
N ALA A 336 33.61 11.22 4.68
CA ALA A 336 32.79 12.39 4.37
C ALA A 336 31.88 12.81 5.55
N MET A 337 31.29 11.85 6.27
CA MET A 337 30.49 12.11 7.47
C MET A 337 31.35 12.74 8.57
N ALA A 338 32.55 12.19 8.82
CA ALA A 338 33.48 12.76 9.79
C ALA A 338 33.88 14.20 9.43
N ALA A 339 34.19 14.46 8.16
CA ALA A 339 34.50 15.80 7.67
C ALA A 339 33.30 16.77 7.76
N ALA A 340 32.07 16.27 7.62
CA ALA A 340 30.84 17.02 7.77
C ALA A 340 30.39 17.21 9.24
N GLY A 341 31.11 16.64 10.21
CA GLY A 341 30.75 16.67 11.63
C GLY A 341 29.55 15.79 11.99
N ILE A 342 29.28 14.75 11.20
CA ILE A 342 28.21 13.77 11.43
C ILE A 342 28.81 12.53 12.09
N ASP A 343 28.32 12.19 13.28
CA ASP A 343 28.70 10.96 13.96
C ASP A 343 27.94 9.76 13.37
N ARG A 344 28.69 8.75 12.89
CA ARG A 344 28.13 7.53 12.29
C ARG A 344 27.18 6.80 13.24
N ASP A 345 27.47 6.82 14.54
CA ASP A 345 26.67 6.09 15.54
C ASP A 345 25.32 6.77 15.81
N THR A 346 25.11 7.98 15.29
CA THR A 346 23.86 8.75 15.44
C THR A 346 22.94 8.67 14.22
N VAL A 347 23.40 8.05 13.12
CA VAL A 347 22.66 7.98 11.87
C VAL A 347 22.20 6.57 11.55
N TYR A 348 21.08 6.46 10.82
CA TYR A 348 20.60 5.18 10.31
C TYR A 348 21.02 4.99 8.86
N LEU A 349 21.82 3.96 8.59
CA LEU A 349 22.36 3.65 7.27
C LEU A 349 21.59 2.49 6.64
N THR A 350 21.13 2.68 5.40
CA THR A 350 20.44 1.61 4.66
C THR A 350 20.58 1.76 3.15
N ASN A 351 19.99 0.84 2.38
CA ASN A 351 19.97 0.86 0.91
C ASN A 351 18.54 0.80 0.35
N ALA A 352 18.34 1.33 -0.86
CA ALA A 352 17.05 1.24 -1.55
C ALA A 352 16.65 -0.21 -1.86
N VAL A 353 17.63 -1.06 -2.20
CA VAL A 353 17.48 -2.50 -2.41
C VAL A 353 18.30 -3.26 -1.37
N LYS A 354 17.79 -4.39 -0.86
CA LYS A 354 18.40 -5.15 0.26
C LYS A 354 19.26 -6.35 -0.13
N HIS A 355 19.31 -6.68 -1.41
CA HIS A 355 20.09 -7.81 -1.95
C HIS A 355 21.07 -7.30 -3.00
N PHE A 356 22.26 -7.88 -3.04
CA PHE A 356 23.30 -7.50 -3.99
C PHE A 356 23.00 -8.06 -5.38
N LYS A 357 22.76 -7.17 -6.34
CA LYS A 357 22.70 -7.52 -7.76
C LYS A 357 24.10 -7.48 -8.37
N PHE A 358 24.52 -8.59 -8.97
CA PHE A 358 25.82 -8.70 -9.62
C PHE A 358 25.81 -9.65 -10.82
N GLU A 359 26.78 -9.45 -11.69
CA GLU A 359 27.14 -10.38 -12.76
C GLU A 359 28.46 -11.07 -12.42
N ARG A 360 28.60 -12.36 -12.74
CA ARG A 360 29.84 -13.09 -12.50
C ARG A 360 30.77 -12.95 -13.70
N ARG A 361 31.99 -12.47 -13.46
CA ARG A 361 33.09 -12.52 -14.43
C ARG A 361 34.23 -13.34 -13.83
N GLY A 362 34.27 -14.61 -14.20
CA GLY A 362 35.13 -15.61 -13.54
C GLY A 362 34.74 -15.75 -12.07
N LYS A 363 35.71 -15.60 -11.15
CA LYS A 363 35.47 -15.65 -9.69
C LYS A 363 34.96 -14.33 -9.10
N ARG A 364 34.97 -13.23 -9.86
CA ARG A 364 34.59 -11.90 -9.35
C ARG A 364 33.10 -11.64 -9.52
N ARG A 365 32.48 -11.05 -8.50
CA ARG A 365 31.10 -10.52 -8.55
C ARG A 365 31.17 -9.04 -8.91
N ILE A 366 30.67 -8.70 -10.10
CA ILE A 366 30.68 -7.33 -10.61
C ILE A 366 29.31 -6.71 -10.35
N HIS A 367 29.29 -5.61 -9.61
CA HIS A 367 28.06 -4.88 -9.30
C HIS A 367 27.26 -4.53 -10.57
N ALA A 368 25.98 -4.88 -10.58
CA ALA A 368 25.02 -4.51 -11.61
C ALA A 368 23.89 -3.68 -10.99
N ARG A 369 23.47 -2.60 -11.67
CA ARG A 369 22.49 -1.66 -11.11
C ARG A 369 21.10 -2.30 -10.97
N PRO A 370 20.39 -2.10 -9.84
CA PRO A 370 19.00 -2.53 -9.73
C PRO A 370 18.09 -1.85 -10.76
N ASP A 371 17.14 -2.60 -11.31
CA ASP A 371 16.13 -2.08 -12.20
C ASP A 371 14.92 -1.51 -11.46
N ALA A 372 13.99 -0.92 -12.23
CA ALA A 372 12.79 -0.31 -11.68
C ALA A 372 11.89 -1.28 -10.91
N GLY A 373 11.79 -2.54 -11.34
CA GLY A 373 10.97 -3.56 -10.72
C GLY A 373 11.56 -4.01 -9.39
N GLU A 374 12.87 -4.21 -9.34
CA GLU A 374 13.59 -4.56 -8.12
C GLU A 374 13.51 -3.45 -7.05
N ILE A 375 13.70 -2.19 -7.45
CA ILE A 375 13.53 -1.02 -6.58
C ILE A 375 12.09 -0.98 -6.04
N GLN A 376 11.09 -1.16 -6.90
CA GLN A 376 9.69 -1.14 -6.51
C GLN A 376 9.31 -2.31 -5.58
N ALA A 377 9.87 -3.50 -5.80
CA ALA A 377 9.65 -4.66 -4.95
C ALA A 377 10.28 -4.48 -3.56
N CYS A 378 11.47 -3.88 -3.50
CA CYS A 378 12.17 -3.62 -2.23
C CYS A 378 11.64 -2.40 -1.48
N ARG A 379 10.84 -1.53 -2.12
CA ARG A 379 10.27 -0.32 -1.52
C ARG A 379 9.56 -0.57 -0.21
N TRP A 380 8.89 -1.71 -0.07
CA TRP A 380 8.19 -2.06 1.16
C TRP A 380 9.14 -2.07 2.37
N TRP A 381 10.34 -2.64 2.26
CA TRP A 381 11.32 -2.67 3.35
C TRP A 381 11.80 -1.29 3.74
N TYR A 382 12.11 -0.46 2.74
CA TYR A 382 12.49 0.93 2.94
C TYR A 382 11.39 1.73 3.68
N GLU A 383 10.13 1.53 3.30
CA GLU A 383 8.99 2.18 3.97
C GLU A 383 8.84 1.69 5.43
N GLN A 384 9.08 0.40 5.70
CA GLN A 384 9.06 -0.11 7.08
C GLN A 384 10.19 0.48 7.93
N GLU A 385 11.43 0.51 7.42
CA GLU A 385 12.56 1.12 8.14
C GLU A 385 12.29 2.61 8.42
N ARG A 386 11.83 3.36 7.42
CA ARG A 386 11.54 4.79 7.59
C ARG A 386 10.35 5.03 8.53
N SER A 387 9.35 4.15 8.54
CA SER A 387 8.21 4.24 9.47
C SER A 387 8.58 3.92 10.91
N LEU A 388 9.59 3.07 11.14
CA LEU A 388 10.11 2.76 12.48
C LEU A 388 11.04 3.87 12.97
N VAL A 389 12.04 4.22 12.15
CA VAL A 389 13.08 5.21 12.50
C VAL A 389 12.52 6.64 12.57
N LYS A 390 11.57 6.97 11.69
CA LYS A 390 10.95 8.30 11.56
C LYS A 390 11.98 9.45 11.51
N PRO A 391 12.96 9.38 10.58
CA PRO A 391 14.01 10.38 10.51
C PRO A 391 13.42 11.75 10.11
N GLU A 392 13.95 12.80 10.73
CA GLU A 392 13.67 14.19 10.36
C GLU A 392 14.34 14.56 9.03
N MET A 393 15.50 13.97 8.73
CA MET A 393 16.25 14.13 7.47
C MET A 393 16.54 12.77 6.82
N THR A 394 16.19 12.61 5.55
CA THR A 394 16.55 11.44 4.74
C THR A 394 17.45 11.84 3.57
N VAL A 395 18.71 11.42 3.59
CA VAL A 395 19.71 11.71 2.55
C VAL A 395 19.78 10.54 1.57
N ALA A 396 19.42 10.80 0.31
CA ALA A 396 19.52 9.85 -0.79
C ALA A 396 20.88 9.96 -1.50
N LEU A 397 21.69 8.92 -1.39
CA LEU A 397 23.02 8.80 -1.99
C LEU A 397 22.89 8.19 -3.40
N GLY A 398 22.81 9.06 -4.41
CA GLY A 398 22.71 8.67 -5.82
C GLY A 398 21.30 8.42 -6.33
N ALA A 399 21.21 8.18 -7.65
CA ALA A 399 19.95 8.29 -8.39
C ALA A 399 18.91 7.22 -8.01
N THR A 400 19.38 6.03 -7.62
CA THR A 400 18.51 4.92 -7.21
C THR A 400 17.86 5.20 -5.86
N ALA A 401 18.63 5.69 -4.88
CA ALA A 401 18.10 6.16 -3.60
C ALA A 401 17.14 7.35 -3.78
N ALA A 402 17.48 8.29 -4.67
CA ALA A 402 16.61 9.43 -4.95
C ALA A 402 15.26 9.00 -5.56
N ARG A 403 15.28 8.03 -6.48
CA ARG A 403 14.06 7.42 -7.03
C ARG A 403 13.25 6.71 -5.96
N GLN A 404 13.93 6.03 -5.03
CA GLN A 404 13.29 5.36 -3.91
C GLN A 404 12.56 6.37 -3.02
N LEU A 405 13.25 7.44 -2.63
CA LEU A 405 12.74 8.52 -1.78
C LEU A 405 11.59 9.32 -2.43
N LEU A 406 11.74 9.71 -3.70
CA LEU A 406 10.84 10.66 -4.36
C LEU A 406 9.73 10.00 -5.20
N GLY A 407 9.80 8.68 -5.39
CA GLY A 407 8.83 7.92 -6.20
C GLY A 407 8.91 8.16 -7.71
N LYS A 408 9.82 9.02 -8.18
CA LYS A 408 10.01 9.36 -9.60
C LYS A 408 11.48 9.36 -9.99
N ALA A 409 11.75 9.10 -11.27
CA ALA A 409 13.10 9.19 -11.82
C ALA A 409 13.52 10.66 -12.01
N GLY A 410 14.80 10.94 -11.83
CA GLY A 410 15.41 12.26 -12.04
C GLY A 410 16.93 12.16 -12.12
N THR A 411 17.58 13.20 -12.64
CA THR A 411 19.04 13.30 -12.65
C THR A 411 19.55 13.89 -11.34
N ILE A 412 20.71 13.42 -10.86
CA ILE A 412 21.31 13.95 -9.62
C ILE A 412 21.58 15.45 -9.73
N ALA A 413 22.13 15.91 -10.86
CA ALA A 413 22.39 17.33 -11.10
C ALA A 413 21.15 18.22 -10.92
N ALA A 414 19.95 17.72 -11.22
CA ALA A 414 18.71 18.49 -11.07
C ALA A 414 18.13 18.44 -9.64
N MET A 415 18.56 17.50 -8.79
CA MET A 415 17.95 17.24 -7.48
C MET A 415 18.88 17.56 -6.31
N ARG A 416 20.19 17.59 -6.54
CA ARG A 416 21.23 17.72 -5.51
C ARG A 416 21.22 19.07 -4.82
N GLY A 417 21.64 19.08 -3.55
CA GLY A 417 22.00 20.31 -2.84
C GLY A 417 20.81 21.18 -2.41
N ARG A 418 19.61 20.60 -2.27
CA ARG A 418 18.41 21.33 -1.84
C ARG A 418 17.49 20.49 -0.97
N PRO A 419 16.81 21.10 0.01
CA PRO A 419 15.82 20.42 0.82
C PRO A 419 14.56 20.11 0.01
N ILE A 420 14.01 18.92 0.22
CA ILE A 420 12.79 18.45 -0.43
C ILE A 420 11.79 18.04 0.65
N ALA A 421 10.62 18.68 0.73
CA ALA A 421 9.57 18.26 1.65
C ALA A 421 9.03 16.88 1.25
N LEU A 422 9.01 15.93 2.19
CA LEU A 422 8.53 14.58 1.95
C LEU A 422 7.04 14.45 2.34
N PRO A 423 6.20 13.74 1.56
CA PRO A 423 4.76 13.60 1.84
C PRO A 423 4.44 13.00 3.21
N GLU A 424 5.29 12.07 3.68
CA GLU A 424 5.15 11.36 4.96
C GLU A 424 5.65 12.19 6.17
N GLY A 425 6.15 13.42 5.95
CA GLY A 425 6.86 14.23 6.93
C GLY A 425 8.39 14.10 6.84
N GLY A 426 9.09 15.11 7.38
CA GLY A 426 10.55 15.25 7.29
C GLY A 426 11.04 15.87 5.99
N LEU A 427 12.36 16.05 5.91
CA LEU A 427 13.07 16.58 4.76
C LEU A 427 13.85 15.49 4.04
N GLY A 428 13.88 15.58 2.72
CA GLY A 428 14.74 14.80 1.84
C GLY A 428 15.90 15.65 1.35
N TRP A 429 17.08 15.04 1.26
CA TRP A 429 18.24 15.61 0.60
C TRP A 429 18.75 14.62 -0.45
N VAL A 430 19.26 15.10 -1.58
CA VAL A 430 19.84 14.24 -2.62
C VAL A 430 21.29 14.66 -2.81
N THR A 431 22.19 13.69 -2.93
CA THR A 431 23.58 13.92 -3.30
C THR A 431 24.11 12.74 -4.14
N ILE A 432 25.39 12.77 -4.51
CA ILE A 432 26.05 11.67 -5.23
C ILE A 432 26.18 10.42 -4.36
N HIS A 433 26.40 9.28 -5.01
CA HIS A 433 26.75 8.05 -4.30
C HIS A 433 28.27 8.02 -4.06
N PRO A 434 28.78 7.65 -2.88
CA PRO A 434 30.23 7.65 -2.59
C PRO A 434 31.03 6.76 -3.54
N GLY A 435 30.44 5.65 -4.02
CA GLY A 435 31.04 4.81 -5.07
C GLY A 435 31.19 5.48 -6.46
N TYR A 436 30.64 6.67 -6.68
CA TYR A 436 30.95 7.50 -7.86
C TYR A 436 32.37 8.07 -7.78
N LEU A 437 32.78 8.56 -6.59
CA LEU A 437 34.10 9.14 -6.35
C LEU A 437 35.22 8.14 -6.65
N LEU A 438 35.02 6.87 -6.28
CA LEU A 438 35.96 5.77 -6.55
C LEU A 438 36.13 5.42 -8.04
N ARG A 439 35.21 5.88 -8.89
CA ARG A 439 35.22 5.62 -10.33
C ARG A 439 35.74 6.80 -11.15
N LEU A 440 36.03 7.94 -10.50
CA LEU A 440 36.60 9.11 -11.18
C LEU A 440 38.07 8.83 -11.54
N PRO A 441 38.45 8.94 -12.82
CA PRO A 441 39.83 8.72 -13.25
C PRO A 441 40.75 9.90 -12.90
N ASP A 442 40.17 11.09 -12.76
CA ASP A 442 40.87 12.33 -12.46
C ASP A 442 40.83 12.59 -10.95
N ARG A 443 42.01 12.59 -10.32
CA ARG A 443 42.16 12.75 -8.88
C ARG A 443 41.75 14.13 -8.39
N ALA A 444 42.08 15.20 -9.13
CA ALA A 444 41.71 16.56 -8.75
C ALA A 444 40.18 16.71 -8.73
N LYS A 445 39.51 16.20 -9.77
CA LYS A 445 38.04 16.16 -9.80
C LYS A 445 37.45 15.29 -8.70
N ALA A 446 38.09 14.18 -8.34
CA ALA A 446 37.62 13.35 -7.24
C ALA A 446 37.72 14.07 -5.88
N GLU A 447 38.77 14.87 -5.67
CA GLU A 447 38.96 15.70 -4.48
C GLU A 447 37.94 16.84 -4.42
N ASP A 448 37.73 17.57 -5.53
CA ASP A 448 36.70 18.62 -5.63
C ASP A 448 35.29 18.07 -5.37
N GLU A 449 34.97 16.93 -5.98
CA GLU A 449 33.67 16.28 -5.85
C GLU A 449 33.45 15.69 -4.46
N PHE A 450 34.53 15.23 -3.79
CA PHE A 450 34.49 14.82 -2.39
C PHE A 450 34.20 16.03 -1.48
N ALA A 451 34.83 17.18 -1.72
CA ALA A 451 34.56 18.40 -0.96
C ALA A 451 33.08 18.83 -1.10
N ALA A 452 32.54 18.83 -2.32
CA ALA A 452 31.13 19.13 -2.57
C ALA A 452 30.19 18.09 -1.90
N PHE A 453 30.59 16.83 -1.83
CA PHE A 453 29.84 15.79 -1.12
C PHE A 453 29.83 16.01 0.40
N VAL A 454 30.94 16.44 0.98
CA VAL A 454 31.01 16.84 2.40
C VAL A 454 30.11 18.04 2.67
N GLU A 455 30.11 19.04 1.80
CA GLU A 455 29.23 20.20 1.92
C GLU A 455 27.74 19.81 1.91
N ASP A 456 27.31 18.95 0.99
CA ASP A 456 25.93 18.44 0.96
C ASP A 456 25.52 17.78 2.29
N LEU A 457 26.39 16.94 2.85
CA LEU A 457 26.14 16.26 4.12
C LEU A 457 26.05 17.26 5.27
N ALA A 458 26.96 18.23 5.31
CA ALA A 458 26.97 19.28 6.33
C ALA A 458 25.72 20.17 6.24
N GLU A 459 25.26 20.53 5.04
CA GLU A 459 24.03 21.30 4.85
C GLU A 459 22.78 20.52 5.26
N ALA A 460 22.71 19.24 4.91
CA ALA A 460 21.61 18.37 5.37
C ALA A 460 21.60 18.25 6.91
N ALA A 461 22.76 18.14 7.55
CA ALA A 461 22.88 18.09 9.01
C ALA A 461 22.50 19.41 9.68
N LYS A 462 22.86 20.56 9.11
CA LYS A 462 22.48 21.89 9.62
C LYS A 462 20.97 22.09 9.70
N LEU A 463 20.20 21.48 8.82
CA LEU A 463 18.73 21.56 8.83
C LEU A 463 18.07 20.77 9.98
N LEU A 464 18.85 19.96 10.71
CA LEU A 464 18.41 19.27 11.93
C LEU A 464 18.76 20.04 13.22
N ALA A 465 19.56 21.11 13.12
CA ALA A 465 20.10 21.82 14.27
C ALA A 465 19.08 22.77 14.93
#